data_AF-A0A5K1ATH3-F1
#
_entry.id   AF-A0A5K1ATH3-F1
#
_cell.length_a   1.000
_cell.length_b   1.000
_cell.length_c   1.000
_cell.angle_alpha   90.00
_cell.angle_beta   90.00
_cell.angle_gamma   90.00
#
_symmetry.space_group_name_H-M   'P 1'
#
loop_
_entity.id
_entity.type
_entity.pdbx_description
1 polymer ?
#
loop_
_entity_poly.entity_id
_entity_poly.type
_entity_poly.pdbx_seq_one_letter_code
_entity_poly.pdbx_strand_id
1 'polypeptide(L)' 'MLLERLRLDRHKLIEFIISSNVIKAVDFPTGTSGVEDVDLDAISADYMLECAVN' A
#
# COMPACT_ATOMS: atom_id res chain seq x y z
N MET A 1 18.12 2.11 -12.27
CA MET A 1 17.16 2.61 -13.27
C MET A 1 15.91 1.73 -13.34
N LEU A 2 16.02 0.39 -13.48
CA LEU A 2 14.84 -0.52 -13.47
C LEU A 2 14.20 -0.71 -12.08
N LEU A 3 15.02 -0.89 -11.03
CA LEU A 3 14.53 -1.11 -9.66
C LEU A 3 13.68 0.06 -9.15
N GLU A 4 14.14 1.28 -9.34
CA GLU A 4 13.39 2.50 -8.97
C GLU A 4 12.08 2.61 -9.74
N ARG A 5 12.06 2.19 -11.01
CA ARG A 5 10.83 2.18 -11.80
C ARG A 5 9.84 1.16 -11.27
N LEU A 6 10.29 -0.04 -10.93
CA LEU A 6 9.47 -1.08 -10.32
C LEU A 6 8.92 -0.66 -8.94
N ARG A 7 9.75 0.01 -8.12
CA ARG A 7 9.31 0.59 -6.84
C ARG A 7 8.19 1.61 -7.05
N LEU A 8 8.38 2.53 -8.00
CA LEU A 8 7.41 3.58 -8.30
C LEU A 8 6.10 3.02 -8.88
N ASP A 9 6.19 2.05 -9.78
CA ASP A 9 5.02 1.40 -10.37
C ASP A 9 4.26 0.59 -9.30
N ARG A 10 4.96 -0.08 -8.37
CA ARG A 10 4.35 -0.73 -7.20
C ARG A 10 3.64 0.29 -6.30
N HIS A 11 4.30 1.40 -5.96
CA HIS A 11 3.73 2.43 -5.10
C HIS A 11 2.39 2.95 -5.64
N LYS A 12 2.34 3.27 -6.94
CA LYS A 12 1.11 3.71 -7.63
C LYS A 12 0.01 2.65 -7.63
N LEU A 13 0.37 1.38 -7.79
CA LEU A 13 -0.61 0.29 -7.73
C LEU A 13 -1.22 0.18 -6.34
N ILE A 14 -0.40 0.26 -5.28
CA ILE A 14 -0.87 0.21 -3.90
C ILE A 14 -1.76 1.40 -3.58
N GLU A 15 -1.36 2.61 -3.97
CA GLU A 15 -2.14 3.84 -3.82
C GLU A 15 -3.50 3.73 -4.54
N PHE A 16 -3.52 3.19 -5.77
CA PHE A 16 -4.75 2.92 -6.50
C PHE A 16 -5.66 1.92 -5.77
N ILE A 17 -5.10 0.81 -5.26
CA ILE A 17 -5.87 -0.20 -4.54
C ILE A 17 -6.47 0.40 -3.26
N ILE A 18 -5.70 1.16 -2.49
CA ILE A 18 -6.19 1.82 -1.26
C ILE A 18 -7.28 2.85 -1.59
N SER A 19 -7.07 3.72 -2.58
CA SER A 19 -8.07 4.73 -2.99
C SER A 19 -9.34 4.13 -3.61
N SER A 20 -9.26 2.92 -4.16
CA SER A 20 -10.41 2.23 -4.75
C SER A 20 -11.38 1.61 -3.72
N ASN A 21 -11.09 1.71 -2.40
CA ASN A 21 -11.83 1.04 -1.32
C ASN A 21 -11.93 -0.49 -1.47
N VAL A 22 -11.09 -1.10 -2.32
CA VAL A 22 -10.98 -2.56 -2.45
C VAL A 22 -10.40 -3.18 -1.18
N ILE A 23 -9.50 -2.44 -0.52
CA ILE A 23 -9.01 -2.76 0.82
C ILE A 23 -9.78 -1.89 1.81
N LYS A 24 -10.61 -2.51 2.66
CA LYS A 24 -11.53 -1.77 3.55
C LYS A 24 -10.84 -1.14 4.76
N ALA A 25 -9.68 -1.63 5.16
CA ALA A 25 -8.90 -1.06 6.23
C ALA A 25 -7.46 -1.56 6.10
N VAL A 26 -6.57 -0.71 5.60
CA VAL A 26 -5.17 -0.84 6.01
C VAL A 26 -5.11 -0.22 7.39
N ASP A 27 -4.84 -1.02 8.42
CA ASP A 27 -4.56 -0.49 9.76
C ASP A 27 -3.23 0.25 9.68
N PHE A 28 -3.33 1.57 9.51
CA PHE A 28 -2.17 2.43 9.56
C PHE A 28 -1.66 2.52 11.01
N PRO A 29 -0.34 2.49 11.23
CA PRO A 29 0.22 2.76 12.54
C PRO A 29 -0.35 4.06 13.13
N THR A 30 -0.57 4.09 14.44
CA THR A 30 -1.00 5.33 15.12
C THR A 30 0.02 6.46 14.88
N GLY A 31 -0.41 7.52 14.21
CA GLY A 31 0.42 8.67 13.84
C GLY A 31 0.60 8.88 12.32
N THR A 32 0.12 7.94 11.51
CA THR A 32 0.12 8.03 10.05
C THR A 32 -1.12 8.81 9.58
N SER A 33 -0.92 9.91 8.85
CA SER A 33 -2.02 10.77 8.38
C SER A 33 -2.61 10.32 7.05
N GLY A 34 -1.90 9.44 6.32
CA GLY A 34 -2.32 8.90 5.04
C GLY A 34 -1.31 7.88 4.48
N VAL A 35 -1.59 7.36 3.28
CA VAL A 35 -0.73 6.37 2.59
C VAL A 35 0.70 6.88 2.37
N GLU A 36 0.86 8.19 2.22
CA GLU A 36 2.12 8.91 2.03
C GLU A 36 3.10 8.81 3.22
N ASP A 37 2.58 8.56 4.43
CA ASP A 37 3.39 8.36 5.63
C ASP A 37 3.79 6.88 5.83
N VAL A 38 3.37 5.98 4.93
CA VAL A 38 3.70 4.55 4.99
C VAL A 38 4.82 4.20 4.03
N ASP A 39 5.80 3.47 4.54
CA ASP A 39 6.77 2.80 3.68
C ASP A 39 6.12 1.64 2.93
N LEU A 40 5.55 1.94 1.75
CA LEU A 40 4.94 0.94 0.87
C LEU A 40 5.95 -0.10 0.37
N ASP A 41 7.26 0.18 0.48
CA ASP A 41 8.29 -0.79 0.12
C ASP A 41 8.44 -1.89 1.18
N ALA A 42 8.02 -1.64 2.41
CA ALA A 42 8.03 -2.59 3.52
C ALA A 42 6.75 -3.46 3.59
N ILE A 43 5.72 -3.13 2.82
CA ILE A 43 4.46 -3.89 2.80
C ILE A 43 4.62 -5.16 1.97
N SER A 44 4.28 -6.32 2.56
CA SER A 44 4.20 -7.59 1.84
C SER A 44 2.90 -7.72 1.04
N ALA A 45 2.95 -8.46 -0.06
CA ALA A 45 1.75 -8.76 -0.85
C ALA A 45 0.72 -9.57 -0.03
N ASP A 46 1.17 -10.45 0.87
CA ASP A 46 0.29 -11.25 1.72
C ASP A 46 -0.54 -10.37 2.67
N TYR A 47 0.08 -9.35 3.28
CA TYR A 47 -0.63 -8.40 4.14
C TYR A 47 -1.69 -7.61 3.36
N MET A 48 -1.37 -7.17 2.13
CA MET A 48 -2.34 -6.48 1.29
C MET A 48 -3.55 -7.35 0.93
N LEU A 49 -3.33 -8.64 0.68
CA LEU A 49 -4.40 -9.59 0.39
C LEU A 49 -5.28 -9.85 1.61
N GLU A 50 -4.69 -9.94 2.81
CA GLU A 50 -5.42 -10.08 4.07
C GLU A 50 -6.37 -8.89 4.30
N CYS A 51 -5.91 -7.66 4.04
CA CYS A 51 -6.74 -6.47 4.15
C CYS A 51 -7.85 -6.36 3.07
N ALA A 52 -7.74 -7.06 1.94
CA ALA A 52 -8.74 -7.05 0.87
C ALA A 52 -9.89 -8.06 1.09
N VAL A 53 -9.64 -9.11 1.86
CA VAL A 53 -10.60 -10.22 2.08
C VAL A 53 -11.46 -10.00 3.34
N ASN A 54 -11.08 -9.06 4.20
CA ASN A 54 -11.85 -8.60 5.37
C ASN A 54 -12.68 -7.35 5.06
#